data_AF-A0A928VV78-F1
#
_entry.id   AF-A0A928VV78-F1
#
_cell.length_a   1.000
_cell.length_b   1.000
_cell.length_c   1.000
_cell.angle_alpha   90.00
_cell.angle_beta   90.00
_cell.angle_gamma   90.00
#
_symmetry.space_group_name_H-M   'P 1'
#
loop_
_entity.id
_entity.type
_entity.pdbx_description
1 polymer ?
#
loop_
_entity_poly.entity_id
_entity_poly.type
_entity_poly.pdbx_seq_one_letter_code
_entity_poly.pdbx_strand_id
1 'polypeptide(L)'
;MLDAILQEYQTSTYQFRHIANPDDPLAAKFTEWEDYYRLKWAIARTLQPQSILEIGVRYGYSAHAFLDAMPQSQYLGIDLDCEMAGGVKGAINWARKILAPFAARVLVADSQAMSQFPGDRYDLIHVDGQQDGDSSFHDLSLAIQQGDYVLVDGYHWSTPNFLAVNDFLLQHRQQLAWYASIPGYAGELLIKPKPTARPAAVQTSQDLQATYDKTYYTQSCHGYDSFTRYQGQRLEDERLIGAATLACLKPQGHVLDLGCGRGELTIHLAQQGYRVTAIDYSATAIELAQACLSQQPDLQSLVELHCADVNQVNLPAASYDLVIATDLIEHLNPSEVVSLYNRINRWLKSEGLFIVHTFPNRWYYQYDYARKRRLAKRLGAYLPQNPRTEYERLMHINEQSPRALKRQLKDAFRHHQLWFATAGPQGLGGSLTQSLTHRELAAAPSLYAIASAQPLPALHPLLTTQPIRWLRSQQLRQRFTLEIVHAPDTVPAAQPFEIQVRLTNHSQQILHSLGAYPINWSYRWVDRQGDAIIASGDRTRLFPPSLPIDPGSNTTAPTATTSKRSRATAPYHVRIVAPDQHGEYCLQVTLVQEQIRWFDQPPIGLKQTRCISITANNSR
;
A
#
# COMPACT_ATOMS: atom_id res chain seq x y z
N MET A 1 -8.74 38.28 1.08
CA MET A 1 -9.47 37.86 -0.13
C MET A 1 -10.94 37.62 0.18
N LEU A 2 -11.29 36.71 1.09
CA LEU A 2 -12.68 36.49 1.47
C LEU A 2 -13.38 37.78 1.93
N ASP A 3 -12.72 38.59 2.77
CA ASP A 3 -13.27 39.89 3.18
C ASP A 3 -13.50 40.85 2.00
N ALA A 4 -12.64 40.81 0.98
CA ALA A 4 -12.80 41.61 -0.22
C ALA A 4 -14.00 41.12 -1.07
N ILE A 5 -14.18 39.80 -1.19
CA ILE A 5 -15.36 39.22 -1.85
C ILE A 5 -16.64 39.63 -1.11
N LEU A 6 -16.65 39.53 0.23
CA LEU A 6 -17.79 39.92 1.05
C LEU A 6 -18.08 41.42 0.97
N GLN A 7 -17.05 42.25 0.91
CA GLN A 7 -17.20 43.69 0.72
C GLN A 7 -17.81 44.01 -0.65
N GLU A 8 -17.26 43.46 -1.74
CA GLU A 8 -17.82 43.63 -3.09
C GLU A 8 -19.27 43.14 -3.16
N TYR A 9 -19.58 41.99 -2.54
CA TYR A 9 -20.92 41.44 -2.44
C TYR A 9 -21.90 42.40 -1.73
N GLN A 10 -21.51 42.97 -0.59
CA GLN A 10 -22.34 43.89 0.18
C GLN A 10 -22.60 45.21 -0.57
N THR A 11 -21.65 45.66 -1.38
CA THR A 11 -21.77 46.91 -2.14
C THR A 11 -22.41 46.72 -3.52
N SER A 12 -22.52 45.49 -4.00
CA SER A 12 -23.02 45.20 -5.34
C SER A 12 -24.54 45.41 -5.43
N THR A 13 -24.96 46.04 -6.53
CA THR A 13 -26.36 46.17 -6.92
C THR A 13 -26.75 45.18 -8.03
N TYR A 14 -25.86 44.23 -8.35
CA TYR A 14 -26.09 43.27 -9.43
C TYR A 14 -27.36 42.44 -9.19
N GLN A 15 -28.17 42.31 -10.24
CA GLN A 15 -29.39 41.51 -10.26
C GLN A 15 -29.50 40.82 -11.63
N PHE A 16 -29.58 39.49 -11.64
CA PHE A 16 -29.66 38.74 -12.91
C PHE A 16 -31.07 38.74 -13.54
N ARG A 17 -32.12 39.15 -12.83
CA ARG A 17 -33.52 39.00 -13.30
C ARG A 17 -33.82 39.63 -14.65
N HIS A 18 -33.10 40.69 -15.03
CA HIS A 18 -33.29 41.39 -16.30
C HIS A 18 -32.85 40.57 -17.54
N ILE A 19 -32.02 39.54 -17.35
CA ILE A 19 -31.56 38.62 -18.41
C ILE A 19 -32.19 37.22 -18.30
N ALA A 20 -32.99 36.97 -17.26
CA ALA A 20 -33.52 35.65 -16.99
C ALA A 20 -34.46 35.18 -18.10
N ASN A 21 -34.40 33.90 -18.45
CA ASN A 21 -35.30 33.32 -19.44
C ASN A 21 -36.71 33.24 -18.83
N PRO A 22 -37.75 33.83 -19.46
CA PRO A 22 -39.12 33.76 -18.96
C PRO A 22 -39.68 32.34 -18.93
N ASP A 23 -39.17 31.45 -19.77
CA ASP A 23 -39.60 30.06 -19.90
C ASP A 23 -38.70 29.09 -19.10
N ASP A 24 -37.85 29.61 -18.21
CA ASP A 24 -37.00 28.78 -17.35
C ASP A 24 -37.87 27.93 -16.40
N PRO A 25 -37.76 26.59 -16.43
CA PRO A 25 -38.57 25.71 -15.57
C PRO A 25 -38.29 25.91 -14.08
N LEU A 26 -37.20 26.59 -13.72
CA LEU A 26 -36.80 26.89 -12.35
C LEU A 26 -37.06 28.35 -11.94
N ALA A 27 -37.87 29.10 -12.69
CA ALA A 27 -38.21 30.51 -12.40
C ALA A 27 -38.70 30.75 -10.96
N ALA A 28 -39.34 29.76 -10.33
CA ALA A 28 -39.77 29.84 -8.93
C ALA A 28 -38.62 30.03 -7.93
N LYS A 29 -37.39 29.63 -8.29
CA LYS A 29 -36.19 29.75 -7.44
C LYS A 29 -35.45 31.07 -7.60
N PHE A 30 -35.86 31.93 -8.53
CA PHE A 30 -35.08 33.12 -8.88
C PHE A 30 -34.85 34.10 -7.72
N THR A 31 -35.77 34.15 -6.74
CA THR A 31 -35.57 34.94 -5.52
C THR A 31 -34.38 34.44 -4.70
N GLU A 32 -34.23 33.13 -4.55
CA GLU A 32 -33.10 32.51 -3.82
C GLU A 32 -31.78 32.65 -4.60
N TRP A 33 -31.86 32.85 -5.92
CA TRP A 33 -30.69 32.96 -6.79
C TRP A 33 -30.11 34.37 -6.93
N GLU A 34 -30.81 35.41 -6.49
CA GLU A 34 -30.29 36.78 -6.60
C GLU A 34 -28.97 36.97 -5.86
N ASP A 35 -28.94 36.58 -4.58
CA ASP A 35 -27.74 36.65 -3.74
C ASP A 35 -26.64 35.71 -4.27
N TYR A 36 -27.04 34.55 -4.78
CA TYR A 36 -26.13 33.57 -5.39
C TYR A 36 -25.39 34.13 -6.62
N TYR A 37 -26.10 34.76 -7.58
CA TYR A 37 -25.43 35.37 -8.73
C TYR A 37 -24.72 36.68 -8.38
N ARG A 38 -25.16 37.41 -7.36
CA ARG A 38 -24.43 38.56 -6.82
C ARG A 38 -23.08 38.14 -6.22
N LEU A 39 -23.01 36.98 -5.57
CA LEU A 39 -21.75 36.41 -5.09
C LEU A 39 -20.80 36.10 -6.25
N LYS A 40 -21.29 35.48 -7.34
CA LYS A 40 -20.48 35.24 -8.55
C LYS A 40 -19.91 36.53 -9.14
N TRP A 41 -20.73 37.59 -9.21
CA TRP A 41 -20.29 38.92 -9.61
C TRP A 41 -19.17 39.45 -8.70
N ALA A 42 -19.34 39.36 -7.38
CA ALA A 42 -18.37 39.84 -6.39
C ALA A 42 -17.04 39.07 -6.44
N ILE A 43 -17.10 37.76 -6.67
CA ILE A 43 -15.91 36.91 -6.88
C ILE A 43 -15.14 37.39 -8.11
N ALA A 44 -15.81 37.53 -9.27
CA ALA A 44 -15.15 38.01 -10.49
C ALA A 44 -14.59 39.42 -10.31
N ARG A 45 -15.31 40.31 -9.61
CA ARG A 45 -14.85 41.67 -9.34
C ARG A 45 -13.59 41.71 -8.47
N THR A 46 -13.52 40.82 -7.47
CA THR A 46 -12.36 40.70 -6.57
C THR A 46 -11.16 40.07 -7.27
N LEU A 47 -11.38 39.04 -8.09
CA LEU A 47 -10.31 38.29 -8.76
C LEU A 47 -9.80 38.98 -10.03
N GLN A 48 -10.63 39.80 -10.67
CA GLN A 48 -10.35 40.51 -11.92
C GLN A 48 -9.78 39.59 -13.04
N PRO A 49 -10.42 38.44 -13.34
CA PRO A 49 -9.91 37.51 -14.35
C PRO A 49 -9.91 38.16 -15.74
N GLN A 50 -8.86 37.95 -16.53
CA GLN A 50 -8.84 38.30 -17.96
C GLN A 50 -9.38 37.17 -18.83
N SER A 51 -9.36 35.94 -18.31
CA SER A 51 -9.79 34.71 -18.98
C SER A 51 -10.62 33.84 -18.05
N ILE A 52 -11.81 33.44 -18.51
CA ILE A 52 -12.78 32.65 -17.75
C ILE A 52 -13.18 31.42 -18.55
N LEU A 53 -13.08 30.25 -17.93
CA LEU A 53 -13.68 29.00 -18.42
C LEU A 53 -14.86 28.63 -17.53
N GLU A 54 -15.97 28.19 -18.10
CA GLU A 54 -17.10 27.65 -17.36
C GLU A 54 -17.54 26.29 -17.93
N ILE A 55 -17.81 25.34 -17.03
CA ILE A 55 -18.37 24.03 -17.33
C ILE A 55 -19.80 24.02 -16.77
N GLY A 56 -20.78 23.65 -17.60
CA GLY A 56 -22.19 23.64 -17.20
C GLY A 56 -22.88 25.00 -17.36
N VAL A 57 -22.69 25.65 -18.52
CA VAL A 57 -23.17 27.01 -18.82
C VAL A 57 -24.69 27.15 -18.70
N ARG A 58 -25.45 26.14 -19.15
CA ARG A 58 -26.92 26.12 -19.19
C ARG A 58 -27.48 27.40 -19.83
N TYR A 59 -28.26 28.19 -19.08
CA TYR A 59 -28.85 29.46 -19.55
C TYR A 59 -27.88 30.64 -19.56
N GLY A 60 -26.67 30.50 -18.99
CA GLY A 60 -25.61 31.51 -19.00
C GLY A 60 -25.70 32.59 -17.92
N TYR A 61 -26.50 32.40 -16.86
CA TYR A 61 -26.68 33.41 -15.80
C TYR A 61 -25.39 33.66 -15.00
N SER A 62 -24.63 32.60 -14.69
CA SER A 62 -23.30 32.67 -14.08
C SER A 62 -22.33 33.44 -14.98
N ALA A 63 -22.25 33.04 -16.25
CA ALA A 63 -21.42 33.67 -17.27
C ALA A 63 -21.67 35.18 -17.35
N HIS A 64 -22.94 35.58 -17.38
CA HIS A 64 -23.31 36.99 -17.41
C HIS A 64 -22.89 37.71 -16.12
N ALA A 65 -23.06 37.10 -14.94
CA ALA A 65 -22.62 37.72 -13.69
C ALA A 65 -21.10 37.97 -13.67
N PHE A 66 -20.31 37.03 -14.18
CA PHE A 66 -18.87 37.21 -14.31
C PHE A 66 -18.50 38.32 -15.32
N LEU A 67 -19.15 38.33 -16.49
CA LEU A 67 -18.86 39.29 -17.56
C LEU A 67 -19.43 40.68 -17.31
N ASP A 68 -20.50 40.82 -16.52
CA ASP A 68 -20.98 42.13 -16.06
C ASP A 68 -19.96 42.76 -15.08
N ALA A 69 -19.39 41.96 -14.17
CA ALA A 69 -18.33 42.42 -13.28
C ALA A 69 -17.04 42.79 -14.03
N MET A 70 -16.72 42.01 -15.08
CA MET A 70 -15.49 42.12 -15.88
C MET A 70 -15.79 42.04 -17.40
N PRO A 71 -16.27 43.12 -18.05
CA PRO A 71 -16.72 43.07 -19.45
C PRO A 71 -15.63 42.80 -20.49
N GLN A 72 -14.36 42.94 -20.11
CA GLN A 72 -13.21 42.75 -20.98
C GLN A 72 -12.65 41.32 -20.93
N SER A 73 -13.15 40.46 -20.05
CA SER A 73 -12.67 39.09 -19.93
C SER A 73 -13.05 38.28 -21.17
N GLN A 74 -12.12 37.43 -21.63
CA GLN A 74 -12.42 36.39 -22.60
C GLN A 74 -13.11 35.23 -21.89
N TYR A 75 -14.28 34.84 -22.39
CA TYR A 75 -15.07 33.76 -21.79
C TYR A 75 -15.22 32.57 -22.72
N LEU A 76 -14.97 31.37 -22.20
CA LEU A 76 -15.27 30.10 -22.85
C LEU A 76 -16.21 29.28 -21.96
N GLY A 77 -17.38 28.96 -22.50
CA GLY A 77 -18.34 28.05 -21.87
C GLY A 77 -18.35 26.68 -22.53
N ILE A 78 -18.48 25.61 -21.75
CA ILE A 78 -18.63 24.22 -22.20
C ILE A 78 -19.92 23.66 -21.59
N ASP A 79 -20.80 23.12 -22.42
CA ASP A 79 -22.04 22.47 -21.98
C ASP A 79 -22.38 21.27 -22.88
N LEU A 80 -23.00 20.23 -22.33
CA LEU A 80 -23.42 19.06 -23.10
C LEU A 80 -24.74 19.31 -23.89
N ASP A 81 -25.46 20.38 -23.58
CA ASP A 81 -26.77 20.75 -24.12
C ASP A 81 -27.78 19.58 -24.08
N CYS A 82 -27.95 19.03 -22.88
CA CYS A 82 -28.77 17.84 -22.65
C CYS A 82 -29.74 18.02 -21.47
N GLU A 83 -30.69 17.10 -21.35
CA GLU A 83 -31.70 17.06 -20.26
C GLU A 83 -31.18 16.34 -18.99
N MET A 84 -29.89 16.00 -18.92
CA MET A 84 -29.31 15.27 -17.79
C MET A 84 -28.72 16.22 -16.75
N ALA A 85 -28.60 15.75 -15.51
CA ALA A 85 -27.95 16.48 -14.41
C ALA A 85 -28.45 17.92 -14.19
N GLY A 86 -29.73 18.19 -14.48
CA GLY A 86 -30.34 19.51 -14.35
C GLY A 86 -30.19 20.41 -15.58
N GLY A 87 -29.51 19.96 -16.64
CA GLY A 87 -29.48 20.65 -17.93
C GLY A 87 -30.87 20.73 -18.58
N VAL A 88 -31.04 21.72 -19.46
CA VAL A 88 -32.24 21.87 -20.30
C VAL A 88 -31.76 22.02 -21.74
N LYS A 89 -32.25 21.16 -22.63
CA LYS A 89 -31.82 21.18 -24.03
C LYS A 89 -32.26 22.49 -24.68
N GLY A 90 -31.32 23.16 -25.35
CA GLY A 90 -31.52 24.45 -25.96
C GLY A 90 -31.28 25.65 -25.04
N ALA A 91 -31.00 25.44 -23.74
CA ALA A 91 -30.64 26.54 -22.83
C ALA A 91 -29.41 27.32 -23.33
N ILE A 92 -28.50 26.63 -24.00
CA ILE A 92 -27.29 27.22 -24.59
C ILE A 92 -27.58 28.31 -25.63
N ASN A 93 -28.74 28.26 -26.29
CA ASN A 93 -29.16 29.29 -27.24
C ASN A 93 -29.53 30.58 -26.52
N TRP A 94 -30.14 30.47 -25.33
CA TRP A 94 -30.37 31.62 -24.47
C TRP A 94 -29.06 32.20 -23.94
N ALA A 95 -28.14 31.34 -23.49
CA ALA A 95 -26.80 31.77 -23.08
C ALA A 95 -26.11 32.58 -24.19
N ARG A 96 -26.09 32.07 -25.43
CA ARG A 96 -25.52 32.80 -26.57
C ARG A 96 -26.19 34.16 -26.82
N LYS A 97 -27.50 34.27 -26.60
CA LYS A 97 -28.24 35.53 -26.75
C LYS A 97 -27.83 36.56 -25.70
N ILE A 98 -27.81 36.18 -24.42
CA ILE A 98 -27.49 37.12 -23.33
C ILE A 98 -26.00 37.47 -23.26
N LEU A 99 -25.14 36.58 -23.77
CA LEU A 99 -23.68 36.80 -23.79
C LEU A 99 -23.17 37.49 -25.07
N ALA A 100 -24.05 37.75 -26.05
CA ALA A 100 -23.69 38.37 -27.33
C ALA A 100 -22.94 39.72 -27.23
N PRO A 101 -23.18 40.58 -26.21
CA PRO A 101 -22.43 41.82 -26.06
C PRO A 101 -20.96 41.64 -25.63
N PHE A 102 -20.56 40.44 -25.19
CA PHE A 102 -19.25 40.18 -24.58
C PHE A 102 -18.36 39.32 -25.49
N ALA A 103 -17.06 39.25 -25.16
CA ALA A 103 -16.10 38.34 -25.79
C ALA A 103 -16.30 36.89 -25.30
N ALA A 104 -17.48 36.32 -25.55
CA ALA A 104 -17.91 35.01 -25.05
C ALA A 104 -18.10 33.99 -26.18
N ARG A 105 -17.57 32.77 -25.99
CA ARG A 105 -17.81 31.61 -26.86
C ARG A 105 -18.40 30.47 -26.05
N VAL A 106 -19.42 29.80 -26.58
CA VAL A 106 -20.05 28.64 -25.92
C VAL A 106 -20.01 27.39 -26.81
N LEU A 107 -19.34 26.35 -26.32
CA LEU A 107 -19.14 25.06 -26.98
C LEU A 107 -20.14 24.03 -26.48
N VAL A 108 -20.76 23.29 -27.42
CA VAL A 108 -21.51 22.07 -27.10
C VAL A 108 -20.51 20.92 -27.11
N ALA A 109 -20.09 20.45 -25.94
CA ALA A 109 -19.11 19.37 -25.80
C ALA A 109 -19.25 18.65 -24.46
N ASP A 110 -18.83 17.39 -24.42
CA ASP A 110 -18.76 16.59 -23.21
C ASP A 110 -17.44 16.85 -22.48
N SER A 111 -17.48 17.52 -21.32
CA SER A 111 -16.28 17.74 -20.51
C SER A 111 -15.68 16.42 -20.00
N GLN A 112 -16.51 15.39 -19.77
CA GLN A 112 -16.09 14.09 -19.25
C GLN A 112 -15.28 13.27 -20.26
N ALA A 113 -15.32 13.65 -21.55
CA ALA A 113 -14.53 13.04 -22.61
C ALA A 113 -13.21 13.78 -22.86
N MET A 114 -12.94 14.89 -22.16
CA MET A 114 -11.75 15.72 -22.39
C MET A 114 -10.55 15.22 -21.57
N SER A 115 -9.38 15.22 -22.18
CA SER A 115 -8.11 15.02 -21.46
C SER A 115 -7.49 16.34 -20.98
N GLN A 116 -7.96 17.47 -21.52
CA GLN A 116 -7.63 18.84 -21.13
C GLN A 116 -8.72 19.77 -21.66
N PHE A 117 -8.97 20.88 -20.95
CA PHE A 117 -9.84 21.93 -21.48
C PHE A 117 -9.18 22.67 -22.64
N PRO A 118 -9.96 23.26 -23.57
CA PRO A 118 -9.40 24.08 -24.64
C PRO A 118 -8.55 25.22 -24.07
N GLY A 119 -7.48 25.62 -24.75
CA GLY A 119 -6.56 26.65 -24.27
C GLY A 119 -5.57 26.14 -23.22
N ASP A 120 -4.60 26.98 -22.85
CA ASP A 120 -3.52 26.58 -21.95
C ASP A 120 -3.86 26.85 -20.48
N ARG A 121 -4.24 28.10 -20.16
CA ARG A 121 -4.49 28.56 -18.79
C ARG A 121 -5.62 29.60 -18.75
N TYR A 122 -6.33 29.62 -17.62
CA TYR A 122 -7.44 30.52 -17.32
C TYR A 122 -7.23 31.17 -15.95
N ASP A 123 -7.60 32.44 -15.81
CA ASP A 123 -7.53 33.12 -14.52
C ASP A 123 -8.61 32.60 -13.56
N LEU A 124 -9.77 32.25 -14.09
CA LEU A 124 -10.87 31.64 -13.35
C LEU A 124 -11.48 30.47 -14.13
N ILE A 125 -11.58 29.30 -13.51
CA ILE A 125 -12.37 28.17 -14.00
C ILE A 125 -13.56 27.95 -13.08
N HIS A 126 -14.77 28.03 -13.61
CA HIS A 126 -16.02 27.75 -12.91
C HIS A 126 -16.52 26.33 -13.26
N VAL A 127 -16.65 25.47 -12.25
CA VAL A 127 -17.11 24.09 -12.37
C VAL A 127 -18.54 24.00 -11.84
N ASP A 128 -19.51 24.09 -12.75
CA ASP A 128 -20.96 23.98 -12.51
C ASP A 128 -21.57 22.84 -13.36
N GLY A 129 -20.74 21.82 -13.61
CA GLY A 129 -21.08 20.64 -14.39
C GLY A 129 -21.90 19.60 -13.61
N GLN A 130 -21.72 18.33 -13.93
CA GLN A 130 -22.46 17.24 -13.28
C GLN A 130 -22.00 17.02 -11.82
N GLN A 131 -22.82 17.43 -10.85
CA GLN A 131 -22.51 17.39 -9.41
C GLN A 131 -22.87 16.04 -8.73
N ASP A 132 -22.47 14.91 -9.32
CA ASP A 132 -22.79 13.56 -8.83
C ASP A 132 -21.62 12.80 -8.17
N GLY A 133 -20.51 13.52 -7.94
CA GLY A 133 -19.30 13.02 -7.30
C GLY A 133 -18.18 12.72 -8.29
N ASP A 134 -18.28 11.61 -9.04
CA ASP A 134 -17.21 11.17 -9.97
C ASP A 134 -17.01 12.19 -11.11
N SER A 135 -18.08 12.81 -11.60
CA SER A 135 -18.00 13.78 -12.69
C SER A 135 -17.39 15.11 -12.22
N SER A 136 -17.77 15.59 -11.04
CA SER A 136 -17.14 16.73 -10.37
C SER A 136 -15.63 16.51 -10.19
N PHE A 137 -15.22 15.30 -9.80
CA PHE A 137 -13.82 14.96 -9.60
C PHE A 137 -13.00 15.09 -10.89
N HIS A 138 -13.54 14.63 -12.02
CA HIS A 138 -12.88 14.74 -13.32
C HIS A 138 -12.65 16.19 -13.73
N ASP A 139 -13.71 17.01 -13.72
CA ASP A 139 -13.63 18.42 -14.11
C ASP A 139 -12.68 19.20 -13.18
N LEU A 140 -12.73 18.93 -11.88
CA LEU A 140 -11.82 19.52 -10.89
C LEU A 140 -10.35 19.16 -11.16
N SER A 141 -10.09 17.91 -11.54
CA SER A 141 -8.73 17.44 -11.84
C SER A 141 -8.10 18.17 -13.01
N LEU A 142 -8.89 18.53 -14.03
CA LEU A 142 -8.45 19.37 -15.14
C LEU A 142 -8.37 20.85 -14.72
N ALA A 143 -9.34 21.33 -13.94
CA ALA A 143 -9.44 22.73 -13.54
C ALA A 143 -8.24 23.18 -12.71
N ILE A 144 -7.78 22.39 -11.74
CA ILE A 144 -6.62 22.78 -10.92
C ILE A 144 -5.30 22.81 -11.71
N GLN A 145 -5.24 22.17 -12.89
CA GLN A 145 -4.07 22.18 -13.76
C GLN A 145 -4.04 23.36 -14.72
N GLN A 146 -5.20 23.92 -15.06
CA GLN A 146 -5.34 24.98 -16.06
C GLN A 146 -5.88 26.30 -15.47
N GLY A 147 -6.28 26.34 -14.21
CA GLY A 147 -6.89 27.51 -13.57
C GLY A 147 -6.00 28.15 -12.50
N ASP A 148 -5.93 29.48 -12.49
CA ASP A 148 -5.34 30.22 -11.37
C ASP A 148 -6.27 30.27 -10.17
N TYR A 149 -7.58 30.25 -10.41
CA TYR A 149 -8.63 30.06 -9.41
C TYR A 149 -9.63 29.06 -9.97
N VAL A 150 -10.12 28.16 -9.11
CA VAL A 150 -11.21 27.24 -9.46
C VAL A 150 -12.37 27.51 -8.52
N LEU A 151 -13.52 27.88 -9.09
CA LEU A 151 -14.78 28.05 -8.37
C LEU A 151 -15.66 26.83 -8.64
N VAL A 152 -16.03 26.11 -7.60
CA VAL A 152 -16.89 24.93 -7.71
C VAL A 152 -18.27 25.28 -7.18
N ASP A 153 -19.28 25.02 -7.98
CA ASP A 153 -20.65 25.21 -7.55
C ASP A 153 -21.21 23.97 -6.83
N GLY A 154 -22.20 24.19 -5.97
CA GLY A 154 -22.96 23.13 -5.31
C GLY A 154 -22.12 22.25 -4.39
N TYR A 155 -21.08 22.80 -3.75
CA TYR A 155 -20.21 22.04 -2.84
C TYR A 155 -20.99 21.32 -1.73
N HIS A 156 -22.07 21.93 -1.23
CA HIS A 156 -22.99 21.36 -0.25
C HIS A 156 -24.29 20.79 -0.86
N TRP A 157 -24.37 20.64 -2.19
CA TRP A 157 -25.60 20.22 -2.89
C TRP A 157 -26.08 18.82 -2.51
N SER A 158 -25.16 17.86 -2.41
CA SER A 158 -25.49 16.48 -2.06
C SER A 158 -24.36 15.82 -1.28
N THR A 159 -24.69 14.84 -0.43
CA THR A 159 -23.68 14.06 0.31
C THR A 159 -22.64 13.42 -0.63
N PRO A 160 -22.99 12.80 -1.78
CA PRO A 160 -22.01 12.29 -2.72
C PRO A 160 -21.08 13.38 -3.29
N ASN A 161 -21.61 14.55 -3.65
CA ASN A 161 -20.80 15.65 -4.17
C ASN A 161 -19.82 16.17 -3.10
N PHE A 162 -20.34 16.44 -1.89
CA PHE A 162 -19.53 16.91 -0.77
C PHE A 162 -18.38 15.95 -0.43
N LEU A 163 -18.68 14.64 -0.35
CA LEU A 163 -17.67 13.62 -0.05
C LEU A 163 -16.62 13.49 -1.18
N ALA A 164 -17.03 13.57 -2.44
CA ALA A 164 -16.12 13.50 -3.58
C ALA A 164 -15.21 14.72 -3.70
N VAL A 165 -15.75 15.92 -3.53
CA VAL A 165 -14.95 17.15 -3.56
C VAL A 165 -13.99 17.20 -2.36
N ASN A 166 -14.42 16.77 -1.16
CA ASN A 166 -13.53 16.73 -0.01
C ASN A 166 -12.42 15.67 -0.16
N ASP A 167 -12.74 14.51 -0.73
CA ASP A 167 -11.75 13.49 -1.11
C ASP A 167 -10.74 14.05 -2.13
N PHE A 168 -11.21 14.78 -3.14
CA PHE A 168 -10.36 15.49 -4.10
C PHE A 168 -9.40 16.48 -3.40
N LEU A 169 -9.92 17.34 -2.51
CA LEU A 169 -9.10 18.30 -1.78
C LEU A 169 -7.99 17.62 -0.97
N LEU A 170 -8.29 16.51 -0.31
CA LEU A 170 -7.30 15.72 0.43
C LEU A 170 -6.27 15.06 -0.48
N GLN A 171 -6.71 14.52 -1.61
CA GLN A 171 -5.86 13.85 -2.60
C GLN A 171 -4.95 14.82 -3.37
N HIS A 172 -5.32 16.10 -3.46
CA HIS A 172 -4.58 17.12 -4.20
C HIS A 172 -3.97 18.19 -3.29
N ARG A 173 -3.97 18.00 -1.96
CA ARG A 173 -3.49 19.00 -0.97
C ARG A 173 -2.13 19.62 -1.28
N GLN A 174 -1.21 18.86 -1.87
CA GLN A 174 0.13 19.35 -2.21
C GLN A 174 0.12 20.34 -3.39
N GLN A 175 -0.87 20.24 -4.26
CA GLN A 175 -1.09 21.09 -5.44
C GLN A 175 -1.91 22.34 -5.09
N LEU A 176 -2.53 22.40 -3.90
CA LEU A 176 -3.37 23.51 -3.49
C LEU A 176 -2.59 24.48 -2.59
N ALA A 177 -2.69 25.78 -2.86
CA ALA A 177 -2.17 26.82 -1.97
C ALA A 177 -3.14 27.04 -0.80
N TRP A 178 -4.44 27.10 -1.10
CA TRP A 178 -5.53 27.13 -0.12
C TRP A 178 -6.86 26.83 -0.83
N TYR A 179 -7.90 26.55 -0.04
CA TYR A 179 -9.29 26.51 -0.50
C TYR A 179 -10.20 27.08 0.60
N ALA A 180 -11.34 27.65 0.23
CA ALA A 180 -12.30 28.23 1.16
C ALA A 180 -13.73 27.88 0.72
N SER A 181 -14.55 27.42 1.67
CA SER A 181 -15.99 27.29 1.47
C SER A 181 -16.65 28.63 1.74
N ILE A 182 -17.47 29.08 0.79
CA ILE A 182 -18.30 30.28 0.90
C ILE A 182 -19.73 29.79 1.13
N PRO A 183 -20.41 30.22 2.21
CA PRO A 183 -21.81 29.87 2.43
C PRO A 183 -22.71 30.52 1.36
N GLY A 184 -23.61 29.73 0.79
CA GLY A 184 -24.53 30.15 -0.27
C GLY A 184 -25.66 29.14 -0.47
N TYR A 185 -26.48 29.32 -1.51
CA TYR A 185 -27.66 28.50 -1.80
C TYR A 185 -27.38 26.99 -1.76
N ALA A 186 -26.28 26.57 -2.39
CA ALA A 186 -25.78 25.20 -2.36
C ALA A 186 -24.30 25.11 -1.91
N GLY A 187 -23.76 26.22 -1.38
CA GLY A 187 -22.36 26.39 -1.00
C GLY A 187 -21.39 26.44 -2.18
N GLU A 188 -20.52 27.43 -2.21
CA GLU A 188 -19.48 27.57 -3.22
C GLU A 188 -18.12 27.19 -2.62
N LEU A 189 -17.26 26.55 -3.41
CA LEU A 189 -15.89 26.25 -3.01
C LEU A 189 -14.93 27.01 -3.92
N LEU A 190 -14.14 27.92 -3.34
CA LEU A 190 -13.07 28.62 -4.05
C LEU A 190 -11.74 27.96 -3.74
N ILE A 191 -11.06 27.46 -4.77
CA ILE A 191 -9.77 26.79 -4.69
C ILE A 191 -8.71 27.66 -5.35
N LYS A 192 -7.56 27.80 -4.68
CA LYS A 192 -6.35 28.39 -5.24
C LYS A 192 -5.30 27.30 -5.46
N PRO A 193 -5.09 26.82 -6.70
CA PRO A 193 -3.96 25.97 -7.02
C PRO A 193 -2.63 26.70 -6.78
N LYS A 194 -1.58 25.94 -6.47
CA LYS A 194 -0.21 26.45 -6.54
C LYS A 194 0.15 26.67 -8.01
N PRO A 195 0.99 27.67 -8.33
CA PRO A 195 1.53 27.84 -9.67
C PRO A 195 2.54 26.72 -9.96
N THR A 196 2.08 25.49 -10.19
CA THR A 196 2.93 24.38 -10.62
C THR A 196 2.92 24.31 -12.13
N ALA A 197 4.09 24.29 -12.77
CA ALA A 197 4.19 23.68 -14.09
C ALA A 197 3.62 22.26 -13.97
N ARG A 198 2.73 21.84 -14.88
CA ARG A 198 2.13 20.49 -14.90
C ARG A 198 3.21 19.48 -14.46
N PRO A 199 3.01 18.69 -13.39
CA PRO A 199 4.02 17.71 -12.99
C PRO A 199 4.35 16.86 -14.21
N ALA A 200 5.63 16.73 -14.53
CA ALA A 200 6.06 15.92 -15.66
C ALA A 200 5.48 14.52 -15.50
N ALA A 201 4.90 13.98 -16.57
CA ALA A 201 4.37 12.61 -16.53
C ALA A 201 5.54 11.67 -16.21
N VAL A 202 5.41 10.92 -15.11
CA VAL A 202 6.40 9.89 -14.76
C VAL A 202 6.32 8.78 -15.81
N GLN A 203 7.40 8.54 -16.54
CA GLN A 203 7.45 7.53 -17.61
C GLN A 203 8.40 6.37 -17.29
N THR A 204 9.41 6.64 -16.47
CA THR A 204 10.50 5.71 -16.17
C THR A 204 10.76 5.68 -14.66
N SER A 205 11.47 4.65 -14.19
CA SER A 205 11.88 4.62 -12.78
C SER A 205 12.83 5.76 -12.42
N GLN A 206 13.56 6.31 -13.40
CA GLN A 206 14.48 7.44 -13.18
C GLN A 206 13.74 8.72 -12.78
N ASP A 207 12.53 8.95 -13.33
CA ASP A 207 11.69 10.10 -13.00
C ASP A 207 11.25 10.08 -11.53
N LEU A 208 11.20 8.90 -10.92
CA LEU A 208 10.78 8.70 -9.54
C LEU A 208 11.91 8.89 -8.51
N GLN A 209 13.18 8.91 -8.94
CA GLN A 209 14.32 8.80 -8.02
C GLN A 209 14.29 9.84 -6.89
N ALA A 210 13.94 11.09 -7.20
CA ALA A 210 13.86 12.18 -6.21
C ALA A 210 12.71 12.03 -5.19
N THR A 211 11.76 11.13 -5.46
CA THR A 211 10.59 10.88 -4.59
C THR A 211 10.93 9.88 -3.46
N TYR A 212 12.00 9.09 -3.62
CA TYR A 212 12.44 8.12 -2.60
C TYR A 212 13.34 8.78 -1.54
N ASP A 213 12.74 9.67 -0.76
CA ASP A 213 13.38 10.40 0.32
C ASP A 213 13.17 9.76 1.70
N LYS A 214 13.70 10.39 2.74
CA LYS A 214 13.55 9.92 4.12
C LYS A 214 12.10 9.91 4.57
N THR A 215 11.31 10.89 4.13
CA THR A 215 9.88 10.99 4.46
C THR A 215 9.12 9.78 3.95
N TYR A 216 9.36 9.40 2.69
CA TYR A 216 8.80 8.22 2.08
C TYR A 216 9.10 6.97 2.92
N TYR A 217 10.39 6.68 3.19
CA TYR A 217 10.75 5.45 3.91
C TYR A 217 10.27 5.44 5.37
N THR A 218 10.11 6.59 6.02
CA THR A 218 9.76 6.66 7.45
C THR A 218 8.28 6.94 7.72
N GLN A 219 7.48 7.33 6.72
CA GLN A 219 6.09 7.77 6.93
C GLN A 219 5.10 7.25 5.89
N SER A 220 5.54 6.71 4.75
CA SER A 220 4.62 6.34 3.65
C SER A 220 4.86 4.96 3.06
N CYS A 221 6.11 4.50 3.04
CA CYS A 221 6.47 3.17 2.60
C CYS A 221 5.83 2.11 3.50
N HIS A 222 5.15 1.13 2.91
CA HIS A 222 4.51 0.06 3.67
C HIS A 222 5.48 -0.58 4.68
N GLY A 223 4.99 -0.85 5.89
CA GLY A 223 5.79 -1.37 7.00
C GLY A 223 6.60 -0.34 7.78
N TYR A 224 6.49 0.98 7.48
CA TYR A 224 7.26 2.02 8.19
C TYR A 224 7.04 2.04 9.70
N ASP A 225 5.83 1.72 10.18
CA ASP A 225 5.54 1.66 11.62
C ASP A 225 6.37 0.58 12.32
N SER A 226 6.49 -0.61 11.70
CA SER A 226 7.29 -1.71 12.23
C SER A 226 8.78 -1.38 12.15
N PHE A 227 9.24 -0.81 11.03
CA PHE A 227 10.61 -0.33 10.90
C PHE A 227 10.95 0.70 11.97
N THR A 228 10.08 1.67 12.22
CA THR A 228 10.30 2.70 13.24
C THR A 228 10.35 2.11 14.64
N ARG A 229 9.49 1.12 14.94
CA ARG A 229 9.43 0.47 16.25
C ARG A 229 10.63 -0.44 16.54
N TYR A 230 11.11 -1.18 15.54
CA TYR A 230 12.13 -2.22 15.73
C TYR A 230 13.45 -1.93 15.02
N GLN A 231 13.58 -0.78 14.36
CA GLN A 231 14.79 -0.34 13.64
C GLN A 231 15.29 -1.40 12.65
N GLY A 232 14.36 -2.03 11.91
CA GLY A 232 14.67 -3.07 10.92
C GLY A 232 15.15 -4.40 11.50
N GLN A 233 15.17 -4.58 12.83
CA GLN A 233 15.61 -5.83 13.46
C GLN A 233 14.55 -6.93 13.46
N ARG A 234 13.30 -6.61 13.11
CA ARG A 234 12.20 -7.55 13.01
C ARG A 234 11.53 -7.47 11.65
N LEU A 235 11.16 -8.64 11.14
CA LEU A 235 10.40 -8.78 9.91
C LEU A 235 8.94 -9.09 10.27
N GLU A 236 8.09 -8.07 10.31
CA GLU A 236 6.66 -8.23 10.62
C GLU A 236 5.75 -8.03 9.41
N ASP A 237 6.23 -7.35 8.37
CA ASP A 237 5.49 -7.15 7.13
C ASP A 237 5.21 -8.50 6.45
N GLU A 238 3.93 -8.81 6.24
CA GLU A 238 3.51 -10.10 5.69
C GLU A 238 4.10 -10.36 4.29
N ARG A 239 4.37 -9.31 3.51
CA ARG A 239 4.96 -9.41 2.18
C ARG A 239 6.42 -9.86 2.26
N LEU A 240 7.19 -9.21 3.13
CA LEU A 240 8.59 -9.58 3.36
C LEU A 240 8.71 -10.95 4.04
N ILE A 241 7.82 -11.28 4.98
CA ILE A 241 7.70 -12.63 5.56
C ILE A 241 7.44 -13.66 4.45
N GLY A 242 6.59 -13.33 3.48
CA GLY A 242 6.31 -14.16 2.32
C GLY A 242 7.55 -14.44 1.49
N ALA A 243 8.28 -13.38 1.10
CA ALA A 243 9.53 -13.48 0.37
C ALA A 243 10.61 -14.28 1.13
N ALA A 244 10.80 -14.00 2.42
CA ALA A 244 11.74 -14.71 3.29
C ALA A 244 11.38 -16.18 3.47
N THR A 245 10.08 -16.51 3.56
CA THR A 245 9.61 -17.90 3.60
C THR A 245 9.97 -18.62 2.30
N LEU A 246 9.69 -18.01 1.15
CA LEU A 246 10.01 -18.59 -0.16
C LEU A 246 11.53 -18.74 -0.37
N ALA A 247 12.35 -17.86 0.20
CA ALA A 247 13.80 -17.98 0.18
C ALA A 247 14.28 -19.31 0.80
N CYS A 248 13.55 -19.88 1.77
CA CYS A 248 13.89 -21.18 2.37
C CYS A 248 13.92 -22.36 1.38
N LEU A 249 13.39 -22.21 0.17
CA LEU A 249 13.54 -23.19 -0.92
C LEU A 249 15.00 -23.36 -1.36
N LYS A 250 15.84 -22.35 -1.10
CA LYS A 250 17.29 -22.37 -1.29
C LYS A 250 17.94 -22.05 0.05
N PRO A 251 18.00 -22.99 1.01
CA PRO A 251 18.29 -22.70 2.42
C PRO A 251 19.69 -22.10 2.71
N GLN A 252 20.56 -22.05 1.72
CA GLN A 252 21.89 -21.45 1.80
C GLN A 252 22.29 -20.92 0.41
N GLY A 253 23.21 -19.96 0.39
CA GLY A 253 23.79 -19.46 -0.84
C GLY A 253 23.95 -17.95 -0.84
N HIS A 254 24.15 -17.43 -2.05
CA HIS A 254 24.25 -15.99 -2.31
C HIS A 254 22.92 -15.47 -2.85
N VAL A 255 22.32 -14.54 -2.11
CA VAL A 255 21.07 -13.86 -2.47
C VAL A 255 21.36 -12.49 -3.06
N LEU A 256 20.66 -12.13 -4.12
CA LEU A 256 20.57 -10.77 -4.64
C LEU A 256 19.21 -10.17 -4.27
N ASP A 257 19.19 -9.14 -3.43
CA ASP A 257 17.99 -8.41 -3.02
C ASP A 257 17.87 -7.11 -3.85
N LEU A 258 16.95 -7.09 -4.82
CA LEU A 258 16.74 -5.99 -5.75
C LEU A 258 15.63 -5.07 -5.24
N GLY A 259 15.95 -3.78 -5.05
CA GLY A 259 15.07 -2.81 -4.40
C GLY A 259 15.01 -3.04 -2.89
N CYS A 260 16.17 -3.15 -2.24
CA CYS A 260 16.24 -3.61 -0.85
C CYS A 260 15.61 -2.64 0.17
N GLY A 261 15.29 -1.41 -0.22
CA GLY A 261 14.64 -0.43 0.63
C GLY A 261 15.41 -0.20 1.94
N ARG A 262 14.72 -0.29 3.08
CA ARG A 262 15.32 -0.06 4.40
C ARG A 262 16.11 -1.27 4.93
N GLY A 263 16.24 -2.34 4.14
CA GLY A 263 17.09 -3.48 4.41
C GLY A 263 16.49 -4.56 5.30
N GLU A 264 15.21 -4.50 5.69
CA GLU A 264 14.63 -5.46 6.65
C GLU A 264 14.73 -6.91 6.15
N LEU A 265 14.43 -7.14 4.86
CA LEU A 265 14.58 -8.46 4.24
C LEU A 265 16.05 -8.87 4.13
N THR A 266 16.91 -7.96 3.67
CA THR A 266 18.36 -8.17 3.57
C THR A 266 18.96 -8.63 4.90
N ILE A 267 18.69 -7.91 6.00
CA ILE A 267 19.19 -8.24 7.34
C ILE A 267 18.62 -9.57 7.82
N HIS A 268 17.32 -9.81 7.59
CA HIS A 268 16.70 -11.07 7.97
C HIS A 268 17.35 -12.26 7.25
N LEU A 269 17.62 -12.16 5.95
CA LEU A 269 18.30 -13.20 5.19
C LEU A 269 19.74 -13.40 5.69
N ALA A 270 20.48 -12.33 5.99
CA ALA A 270 21.81 -12.45 6.59
C ALA A 270 21.77 -13.18 7.95
N GLN A 271 20.77 -12.92 8.80
CA GLN A 271 20.53 -13.66 10.05
C GLN A 271 20.24 -15.15 9.84
N GLN A 272 19.71 -15.53 8.66
CA GLN A 272 19.52 -16.93 8.27
C GLN A 272 20.79 -17.58 7.71
N GLY A 273 21.89 -16.83 7.60
CA GLY A 273 23.19 -17.31 7.13
C GLY A 273 23.42 -17.15 5.62
N TYR A 274 22.55 -16.42 4.92
CA TYR A 274 22.80 -16.06 3.51
C TYR A 274 23.93 -15.04 3.40
N ARG A 275 24.70 -15.13 2.32
CA ARG A 275 25.42 -13.96 1.81
C ARG A 275 24.43 -13.15 0.98
N VAL A 276 24.31 -11.86 1.23
CA VAL A 276 23.34 -10.99 0.56
C VAL A 276 24.06 -9.85 -0.13
N THR A 277 23.84 -9.69 -1.43
CA THR A 277 24.12 -8.45 -2.16
C THR A 277 22.79 -7.72 -2.30
N ALA A 278 22.67 -6.53 -1.75
CA ALA A 278 21.46 -5.74 -1.75
C ALA A 278 21.66 -4.47 -2.57
N ILE A 279 20.68 -4.15 -3.42
CA ILE A 279 20.76 -3.04 -4.37
C ILE A 279 19.51 -2.18 -4.23
N ASP A 280 19.71 -0.88 -4.09
CA ASP A 280 18.65 0.13 -4.19
C ASP A 280 19.27 1.40 -4.79
N TYR A 281 18.53 2.13 -5.63
CA TYR A 281 19.04 3.37 -6.23
C TYR A 281 18.92 4.60 -5.31
N SER A 282 18.20 4.49 -4.20
CA SER A 282 18.01 5.57 -3.24
C SER A 282 19.14 5.52 -2.23
N ALA A 283 19.94 6.59 -2.20
CA ALA A 283 20.96 6.76 -1.18
C ALA A 283 20.36 6.68 0.23
N THR A 284 19.16 7.24 0.43
CA THR A 284 18.46 7.18 1.71
C THR A 284 18.07 5.76 2.11
N ALA A 285 17.65 4.92 1.17
CA ALA A 285 17.38 3.51 1.44
C ALA A 285 18.63 2.79 1.95
N ILE A 286 19.74 2.97 1.25
CA ILE A 286 21.04 2.37 1.60
C ILE A 286 21.56 2.88 2.94
N GLU A 287 21.42 4.17 3.24
CA GLU A 287 21.76 4.74 4.55
C GLU A 287 20.96 4.08 5.69
N LEU A 288 19.64 3.88 5.50
CA LEU A 288 18.79 3.21 6.48
C LEU A 288 19.17 1.73 6.64
N ALA A 289 19.39 1.02 5.53
CA ALA A 289 19.84 -0.37 5.56
C ALA A 289 21.21 -0.52 6.25
N GLN A 290 22.15 0.39 5.99
CA GLN A 290 23.46 0.43 6.64
C GLN A 290 23.33 0.71 8.14
N ALA A 291 22.41 1.60 8.55
CA ALA A 291 22.16 1.87 9.96
C ALA A 291 21.64 0.60 10.68
N CYS A 292 20.73 -0.15 10.06
CA CYS A 292 20.25 -1.43 10.57
C CYS A 292 21.37 -2.48 10.65
N LEU A 293 22.18 -2.61 9.60
CA LEU A 293 23.31 -3.54 9.56
C LEU A 293 24.35 -3.25 10.65
N SER A 294 24.59 -1.96 10.92
CA SER A 294 25.59 -1.52 11.92
C SER A 294 25.22 -1.94 13.35
N GLN A 295 23.93 -2.17 13.63
CA GLN A 295 23.47 -2.71 14.92
C GLN A 295 23.72 -4.23 15.07
N GLN A 296 24.15 -4.91 14.00
CA GLN A 296 24.40 -6.35 13.97
C GLN A 296 25.81 -6.65 13.41
N PRO A 297 26.89 -6.35 14.16
CA PRO A 297 28.26 -6.45 13.67
C PRO A 297 28.63 -7.82 13.09
N ASP A 298 28.07 -8.89 13.67
CA ASP A 298 28.31 -10.28 13.23
C ASP A 298 27.82 -10.54 11.79
N LEU A 299 26.87 -9.74 11.30
CA LEU A 299 26.28 -9.88 9.96
C LEU A 299 27.00 -9.05 8.91
N GLN A 300 27.88 -8.10 9.27
CA GLN A 300 28.53 -7.21 8.31
C GLN A 300 29.31 -7.98 7.24
N SER A 301 29.93 -9.10 7.61
CA SER A 301 30.67 -9.96 6.66
C SER A 301 29.78 -10.70 5.65
N LEU A 302 28.46 -10.71 5.84
CA LEU A 302 27.49 -11.41 5.01
C LEU A 302 26.74 -10.47 4.06
N VAL A 303 26.81 -9.16 4.25
CA VAL A 303 25.96 -8.19 3.52
C VAL A 303 26.81 -7.19 2.75
N GLU A 304 26.51 -7.05 1.46
CA GLU A 304 27.05 -6.01 0.57
C GLU A 304 25.90 -5.10 0.16
N LEU A 305 25.99 -3.79 0.48
CA LEU A 305 24.99 -2.79 0.10
C LEU A 305 25.50 -1.96 -1.07
N HIS A 306 24.69 -1.79 -2.11
CA HIS A 306 25.04 -1.00 -3.29
C HIS A 306 23.95 0.04 -3.60
N CYS A 307 24.34 1.31 -3.58
CA CYS A 307 23.53 2.40 -4.12
C CYS A 307 23.65 2.40 -5.66
N ALA A 308 22.76 1.70 -6.35
CA ALA A 308 22.80 1.57 -7.80
C ALA A 308 21.41 1.32 -8.41
N ASP A 309 21.23 1.77 -9.65
CA ASP A 309 20.04 1.45 -10.45
C ASP A 309 20.13 0.01 -10.97
N VAL A 310 19.11 -0.80 -10.66
CA VAL A 310 18.98 -2.19 -11.11
C VAL A 310 18.97 -2.33 -12.64
N ASN A 311 18.58 -1.28 -13.37
CA ASN A 311 18.62 -1.22 -14.83
C ASN A 311 20.02 -0.97 -15.38
N GLN A 312 20.97 -0.53 -14.55
CA GLN A 312 22.32 -0.12 -14.96
C GLN A 312 23.42 -0.96 -14.34
N VAL A 313 23.16 -1.62 -13.21
CA VAL A 313 24.15 -2.44 -12.52
C VAL A 313 24.64 -3.61 -13.38
N ASN A 314 25.96 -3.86 -13.31
CA ASN A 314 26.60 -4.98 -13.97
C ASN A 314 27.13 -5.97 -12.94
N LEU A 315 26.35 -7.03 -12.68
CA LEU A 315 26.71 -8.10 -11.77
C LEU A 315 27.23 -9.33 -12.54
N PRO A 316 28.09 -10.15 -11.92
CA PRO A 316 28.63 -11.34 -12.55
C PRO A 316 27.53 -12.34 -12.91
N ALA A 317 27.69 -13.00 -14.06
CA ALA A 317 26.78 -14.06 -14.49
C ALA A 317 26.87 -15.28 -13.57
N ALA A 318 25.79 -16.07 -13.50
CA ALA A 318 25.74 -17.35 -12.79
C ALA A 318 26.30 -17.34 -11.35
N SER A 319 26.04 -16.26 -10.61
CA SER A 319 26.65 -16.02 -9.29
C SER A 319 25.66 -16.17 -8.13
N TYR A 320 24.36 -15.98 -8.37
CA TYR A 320 23.36 -15.98 -7.31
C TYR A 320 22.53 -17.26 -7.30
N ASP A 321 22.34 -17.81 -6.10
CA ASP A 321 21.46 -18.96 -5.85
C ASP A 321 19.99 -18.51 -5.76
N LEU A 322 19.79 -17.26 -5.35
CA LEU A 322 18.48 -16.65 -5.23
C LEU A 322 18.54 -15.18 -5.66
N VAL A 323 17.56 -14.74 -6.41
CA VAL A 323 17.31 -13.31 -6.68
C VAL A 323 15.90 -13.00 -6.18
N ILE A 324 15.74 -11.93 -5.43
CA ILE A 324 14.45 -11.49 -4.89
C ILE A 324 14.18 -10.06 -5.36
N ALA A 325 12.96 -9.80 -5.81
CA ALA A 325 12.44 -8.46 -6.04
C ALA A 325 11.06 -8.34 -5.37
N THR A 326 10.96 -7.53 -4.32
CA THR A 326 9.72 -7.34 -3.57
C THR A 326 9.28 -5.90 -3.72
N ASP A 327 8.04 -5.68 -4.20
CA ASP A 327 7.48 -4.36 -4.46
C ASP A 327 8.37 -3.44 -5.33
N LEU A 328 9.02 -4.01 -6.36
CA LEU A 328 9.94 -3.28 -7.24
C LEU A 328 9.37 -3.07 -8.65
N ILE A 329 8.78 -4.11 -9.24
CA ILE A 329 8.49 -4.14 -10.67
C ILE A 329 7.35 -3.20 -11.09
N GLU A 330 6.49 -2.82 -10.14
CA GLU A 330 5.45 -1.81 -10.27
C GLU A 330 6.00 -0.39 -10.43
N HIS A 331 7.25 -0.16 -10.04
CA HIS A 331 7.98 1.10 -10.17
C HIS A 331 8.81 1.20 -11.46
N LEU A 332 8.92 0.09 -12.20
CA LEU A 332 9.67 0.02 -13.45
C LEU A 332 8.68 0.01 -14.61
N ASN A 333 8.94 0.78 -15.67
CA ASN A 333 8.12 0.71 -16.86
C ASN A 333 8.23 -0.67 -17.54
N PRO A 334 7.32 -1.01 -18.48
CA PRO A 334 7.30 -2.34 -19.09
C PRO A 334 8.61 -2.76 -19.77
N SER A 335 9.37 -1.82 -20.35
CA SER A 335 10.65 -2.12 -21.01
C SER A 335 11.79 -2.36 -20.02
N GLU A 336 11.80 -1.62 -18.91
CA GLU A 336 12.72 -1.80 -17.78
C GLU A 336 12.52 -3.17 -17.13
N VAL A 337 11.27 -3.59 -16.89
CA VAL A 337 10.96 -4.93 -16.34
C VAL A 337 11.50 -6.05 -17.23
N VAL A 338 11.29 -5.97 -18.55
CA VAL A 338 11.79 -6.99 -19.48
C VAL A 338 13.32 -7.03 -19.49
N SER A 339 13.98 -5.87 -19.52
CA SER A 339 15.44 -5.76 -19.41
C SER A 339 15.95 -6.38 -18.10
N LEU A 340 15.29 -6.07 -16.98
CA LEU A 340 15.64 -6.59 -15.67
C LEU A 340 15.50 -8.11 -15.61
N TYR A 341 14.41 -8.69 -16.10
CA TYR A 341 14.23 -10.15 -16.09
C TYR A 341 15.28 -10.89 -16.91
N ASN A 342 15.70 -10.34 -18.05
CA ASN A 342 16.80 -10.91 -18.85
C ASN A 342 18.14 -10.87 -18.08
N ARG A 343 18.40 -9.78 -17.34
CA ARG A 343 19.59 -9.67 -16.49
C ARG A 343 19.55 -10.64 -15.32
N ILE A 344 18.41 -10.77 -14.65
CA ILE A 344 18.20 -11.72 -13.55
C ILE A 344 18.47 -13.14 -14.04
N ASN A 345 17.94 -13.54 -15.19
CA ASN A 345 18.19 -14.86 -15.76
C ASN A 345 19.70 -15.12 -16.01
N ARG A 346 20.46 -14.09 -16.41
CA ARG A 346 21.92 -14.17 -16.57
C ARG A 346 22.67 -14.24 -15.23
N TRP A 347 22.21 -13.50 -14.21
CA TRP A 347 22.85 -13.44 -12.88
C TRP A 347 22.62 -14.71 -12.07
N LEU A 348 21.51 -15.40 -12.30
CA LEU A 348 21.18 -16.66 -11.65
C LEU A 348 22.12 -17.79 -12.07
N LYS A 349 22.53 -18.59 -11.08
CA LYS A 349 23.10 -19.92 -11.31
C LYS A 349 22.09 -20.82 -12.03
N SER A 350 22.57 -21.92 -12.61
CA SER A 350 21.71 -22.90 -13.31
C SER A 350 20.52 -23.37 -12.46
N GLU A 351 20.76 -23.69 -11.19
CA GLU A 351 19.71 -24.09 -10.24
C GLU A 351 19.11 -22.93 -9.45
N GLY A 352 19.45 -21.68 -9.79
CA GLY A 352 19.01 -20.50 -9.06
C GLY A 352 17.51 -20.23 -9.22
N LEU A 353 16.92 -19.55 -8.23
CA LEU A 353 15.52 -19.17 -8.23
C LEU A 353 15.37 -17.64 -8.27
N PHE A 354 14.40 -17.15 -9.02
CA PHE A 354 13.92 -15.77 -8.94
C PHE A 354 12.58 -15.76 -8.20
N ILE A 355 12.48 -15.01 -7.11
CA ILE A 355 11.24 -14.75 -6.39
C ILE A 355 10.82 -13.31 -6.65
N VAL A 356 9.56 -13.11 -7.05
CA VAL A 356 9.00 -11.78 -7.21
C VAL A 356 7.67 -11.66 -6.49
N HIS A 357 7.51 -10.54 -5.80
CA HIS A 357 6.25 -10.09 -5.25
C HIS A 357 5.95 -8.68 -5.77
N THR A 358 4.68 -8.43 -6.06
CA THR A 358 4.20 -7.13 -6.52
C THR A 358 2.83 -6.83 -5.92
N PHE A 359 2.63 -5.57 -5.59
CA PHE A 359 1.40 -5.05 -5.05
C PHE A 359 1.14 -3.64 -5.61
N PRO A 360 -0.11 -3.30 -5.92
CA PRO A 360 -1.31 -4.12 -5.87
C PRO A 360 -1.51 -4.91 -7.17
N ASN A 361 -2.20 -6.04 -7.07
CA ASN A 361 -2.79 -6.73 -8.19
C ASN A 361 -3.78 -5.80 -8.91
N ARG A 362 -3.52 -5.45 -10.17
CA ARG A 362 -4.39 -4.56 -10.95
C ARG A 362 -5.84 -5.02 -11.04
N TRP A 363 -6.11 -6.33 -10.94
CA TRP A 363 -7.49 -6.86 -10.90
C TRP A 363 -8.27 -6.41 -9.66
N TYR A 364 -7.59 -6.13 -8.54
CA TYR A 364 -8.20 -5.58 -7.34
C TYR A 364 -8.92 -4.27 -7.65
N TYR A 365 -8.23 -3.31 -8.27
CA TYR A 365 -8.84 -2.04 -8.60
C TYR A 365 -9.86 -2.14 -9.74
N GLN A 366 -9.53 -2.90 -10.80
CA GLN A 366 -10.40 -3.00 -11.97
C GLN A 366 -11.73 -3.70 -11.69
N TYR A 367 -11.74 -4.73 -10.85
CA TYR A 367 -12.89 -5.59 -10.67
C TYR A 367 -13.45 -5.59 -9.25
N ASP A 368 -12.62 -5.89 -8.24
CA ASP A 368 -13.12 -6.02 -6.87
C ASP A 368 -13.52 -4.65 -6.29
N TYR A 369 -12.66 -3.65 -6.42
CA TYR A 369 -12.91 -2.29 -5.93
C TYR A 369 -14.09 -1.64 -6.67
N ALA A 370 -14.13 -1.75 -8.01
CA ALA A 370 -15.28 -1.30 -8.79
C ALA A 370 -16.60 -1.96 -8.33
N ARG A 371 -16.57 -3.25 -7.95
CA ARG A 371 -17.73 -3.93 -7.35
C ARG A 371 -18.06 -3.37 -5.96
N LYS A 372 -17.06 -3.19 -5.09
CA LYS A 372 -17.21 -2.62 -3.75
C LYS A 372 -17.81 -1.23 -3.81
N ARG A 373 -17.38 -0.36 -4.74
CA ARG A 373 -17.98 0.97 -4.97
C ARG A 373 -19.46 0.87 -5.35
N ARG A 374 -19.82 0.00 -6.30
CA ARG A 374 -21.23 -0.22 -6.67
C ARG A 374 -22.07 -0.71 -5.49
N LEU A 375 -21.52 -1.59 -4.66
CA LEU A 375 -22.19 -2.06 -3.45
C LEU A 375 -22.33 -0.95 -2.40
N ALA A 376 -21.27 -0.18 -2.15
CA ALA A 376 -21.28 0.96 -1.24
C ALA A 376 -22.36 1.96 -1.65
N LYS A 377 -22.42 2.34 -2.93
CA LYS A 377 -23.46 3.24 -3.46
C LYS A 377 -24.87 2.71 -3.21
N ARG A 378 -25.12 1.41 -3.38
CA ARG A 378 -26.43 0.77 -3.07
C ARG A 378 -26.77 0.78 -1.59
N LEU A 379 -25.77 0.78 -0.72
CA LEU A 379 -25.92 0.83 0.74
C LEU A 379 -25.92 2.26 1.29
N GLY A 380 -25.88 3.28 0.44
CA GLY A 380 -25.75 4.69 0.86
C GLY A 380 -24.37 5.05 1.42
N ALA A 381 -23.36 4.19 1.24
CA ALA A 381 -21.98 4.44 1.64
C ALA A 381 -21.15 5.04 0.49
N TYR A 382 -20.15 5.84 0.85
CA TYR A 382 -19.20 6.44 -0.09
C TYR A 382 -17.90 5.65 -0.12
N LEU A 383 -17.40 5.38 -1.33
CA LEU A 383 -16.04 4.91 -1.56
C LEU A 383 -15.43 5.77 -2.67
N PRO A 384 -14.18 6.26 -2.48
CA PRO A 384 -13.54 7.16 -3.42
C PRO A 384 -13.42 6.53 -4.81
N GLN A 385 -13.30 7.37 -5.84
CA GLN A 385 -13.14 6.87 -7.22
C GLN A 385 -11.82 6.09 -7.37
N ASN A 386 -10.76 6.61 -6.74
CA ASN A 386 -9.45 5.98 -6.70
C ASN A 386 -9.06 5.68 -5.25
N PRO A 387 -8.89 4.41 -4.86
CA PRO A 387 -8.51 4.03 -3.50
C PRO A 387 -7.00 4.16 -3.24
N ARG A 388 -6.22 4.49 -4.27
CA ARG A 388 -4.77 4.58 -4.16
C ARG A 388 -4.39 5.80 -3.33
N THR A 389 -3.39 5.60 -2.48
CA THR A 389 -2.68 6.67 -1.81
C THR A 389 -1.98 7.57 -2.83
N GLU A 390 -1.58 8.76 -2.39
CA GLU A 390 -0.79 9.69 -3.20
C GLU A 390 0.51 9.04 -3.71
N TYR A 391 1.20 8.30 -2.83
CA TYR A 391 2.39 7.51 -3.16
C TYR A 391 2.13 6.47 -4.26
N GLU A 392 1.10 5.63 -4.11
CA GLU A 392 0.81 4.58 -5.09
C GLU A 392 0.49 5.17 -6.47
N ARG A 393 -0.25 6.29 -6.52
CA ARG A 393 -0.56 6.97 -7.80
C ARG A 393 0.67 7.52 -8.49
N LEU A 394 1.62 8.04 -7.71
CA LEU A 394 2.83 8.64 -8.25
C LEU A 394 3.85 7.57 -8.66
N MET A 395 4.06 6.58 -7.79
CA MET A 395 5.20 5.67 -7.89
C MET A 395 4.89 4.35 -8.60
N HIS A 396 3.63 3.88 -8.63
CA HIS A 396 3.28 2.62 -9.31
C HIS A 396 2.96 2.85 -10.79
N ILE A 397 4.00 3.12 -11.58
CA ILE A 397 3.88 3.39 -13.02
C ILE A 397 3.54 2.14 -13.87
N ASN A 398 3.62 0.93 -13.28
CA ASN A 398 3.43 -0.33 -14.00
C ASN A 398 2.78 -1.41 -13.11
N GLU A 399 1.61 -1.11 -12.54
CA GLU A 399 0.85 -2.08 -11.75
C GLU A 399 0.58 -3.38 -12.52
N GLN A 400 0.98 -4.49 -11.91
CA GLN A 400 0.92 -5.79 -12.55
C GLN A 400 -0.48 -6.42 -12.48
N SER A 401 -0.86 -7.06 -13.58
CA SER A 401 -1.95 -8.03 -13.60
C SER A 401 -1.37 -9.45 -13.70
N PRO A 402 -2.10 -10.49 -13.26
CA PRO A 402 -1.63 -11.88 -13.33
C PRO A 402 -1.24 -12.29 -14.76
N ARG A 403 -1.98 -11.77 -15.75
CA ARG A 403 -1.71 -12.01 -17.17
C ARG A 403 -0.45 -11.29 -17.67
N ALA A 404 -0.22 -10.06 -17.20
CA ALA A 404 0.95 -9.28 -17.56
C ALA A 404 2.22 -9.92 -17.00
N LEU A 405 2.23 -10.16 -15.68
CA LEU A 405 3.36 -10.76 -14.97
C LEU A 405 3.70 -12.15 -15.52
N LYS A 406 2.70 -13.03 -15.72
CA LYS A 406 2.94 -14.36 -16.29
C LYS A 406 3.58 -14.31 -17.68
N ARG A 407 3.13 -13.39 -18.54
CA ARG A 407 3.68 -13.25 -19.89
C ARG A 407 5.13 -12.76 -19.85
N GLN A 408 5.41 -11.71 -19.08
CA GLN A 408 6.77 -11.17 -18.93
C GLN A 408 7.74 -12.23 -18.39
N LEU A 409 7.33 -13.00 -17.39
CA LEU A 409 8.14 -14.09 -16.83
C LEU A 409 8.38 -15.21 -17.85
N LYS A 410 7.38 -15.57 -18.65
CA LYS A 410 7.49 -16.61 -19.69
C LYS A 410 8.54 -16.25 -20.75
N ASP A 411 8.69 -14.96 -21.05
CA ASP A 411 9.63 -14.50 -22.09
C ASP A 411 11.10 -14.60 -21.61
N ALA A 412 11.33 -14.50 -20.30
CA ALA A 412 12.68 -14.58 -19.71
C ALA A 412 13.02 -15.95 -19.10
N PHE A 413 12.05 -16.70 -18.59
CA PHE A 413 12.25 -17.92 -17.82
C PHE A 413 11.43 -19.11 -18.34
N ARG A 414 12.12 -20.23 -18.56
CA ARG A 414 11.53 -21.49 -19.04
C ARG A 414 10.50 -22.05 -18.07
N HIS A 415 10.81 -22.02 -16.77
CA HIS A 415 9.93 -22.52 -15.72
C HIS A 415 9.52 -21.37 -14.82
N HIS A 416 8.22 -21.18 -14.65
CA HIS A 416 7.66 -20.14 -13.80
C HIS A 416 6.32 -20.59 -13.23
N GLN A 417 6.02 -20.13 -12.02
CA GLN A 417 4.75 -20.37 -11.35
C GLN A 417 4.31 -19.08 -10.66
N LEU A 418 3.08 -18.67 -10.92
CA LEU A 418 2.45 -17.48 -10.36
C LEU A 418 1.21 -17.87 -9.58
N TRP A 419 0.95 -17.17 -8.48
CA TRP A 419 -0.27 -17.35 -7.71
C TRP A 419 -0.71 -16.06 -7.01
N PHE A 420 -1.96 -16.08 -6.57
CA PHE A 420 -2.57 -14.99 -5.81
C PHE A 420 -2.38 -15.27 -4.34
N ALA A 421 -1.83 -14.33 -3.59
CA ALA A 421 -1.82 -14.39 -2.13
C ALA A 421 -3.05 -13.65 -1.60
N THR A 422 -3.77 -14.27 -0.68
CA THR A 422 -4.92 -13.66 -0.01
C THR A 422 -4.47 -12.83 1.18
N ALA A 423 -5.30 -11.91 1.64
CA ALA A 423 -4.97 -11.10 2.82
C ALA A 423 -4.87 -11.96 4.10
N GLY A 424 -3.99 -11.55 5.01
CA GLY A 424 -3.86 -12.08 6.36
C GLY A 424 -2.78 -13.17 6.52
N PRO A 425 -2.51 -13.57 7.78
CA PRO A 425 -1.30 -14.31 8.15
C PRO A 425 -1.16 -15.70 7.50
N GLN A 426 -2.27 -16.29 7.05
CA GLN A 426 -2.31 -17.62 6.42
C GLN A 426 -2.42 -17.55 4.88
N GLY A 427 -2.45 -16.35 4.30
CA GLY A 427 -2.84 -16.11 2.92
C GLY A 427 -1.74 -16.26 1.87
N LEU A 428 -0.48 -16.44 2.27
CA LEU A 428 0.67 -16.54 1.35
C LEU A 428 0.47 -17.62 0.27
N GLY A 429 -0.07 -18.78 0.65
CA GLY A 429 -0.32 -19.89 -0.27
C GLY A 429 -1.47 -19.63 -1.25
N GLY A 430 -2.47 -18.83 -0.84
CA GLY A 430 -3.66 -18.44 -1.60
C GLY A 430 -4.08 -19.45 -2.69
N SER A 431 -4.00 -19.07 -3.97
CA SER A 431 -4.49 -19.94 -5.06
C SER A 431 -3.67 -21.22 -5.32
N LEU A 432 -2.54 -21.45 -4.63
CA LEU A 432 -1.79 -22.70 -4.71
C LEU A 432 -2.29 -23.77 -3.75
N THR A 433 -2.89 -23.36 -2.64
CA THR A 433 -3.23 -24.25 -1.52
C THR A 433 -4.74 -24.50 -1.43
N GLN A 434 -5.52 -23.62 -2.04
CA GLN A 434 -6.98 -23.69 -2.07
C GLN A 434 -7.51 -23.24 -3.43
N SER A 435 -8.70 -23.74 -3.77
CA SER A 435 -9.44 -23.25 -4.92
C SER A 435 -10.06 -21.89 -4.59
N LEU A 436 -9.75 -20.88 -5.39
CA LEU A 436 -10.33 -19.55 -5.25
C LEU A 436 -11.33 -19.30 -6.38
N THR A 437 -12.47 -18.71 -6.05
CA THR A 437 -13.43 -18.19 -7.02
C THR A 437 -12.83 -17.02 -7.79
N HIS A 438 -13.38 -16.69 -8.97
CA HIS A 438 -12.98 -15.50 -9.72
C HIS A 438 -13.07 -14.21 -8.89
N ARG A 439 -14.02 -14.14 -7.96
CA ARG A 439 -14.21 -13.01 -7.06
C ARG A 439 -13.08 -12.90 -6.05
N GLU A 440 -12.64 -14.01 -5.48
CA GLU A 440 -11.53 -14.04 -4.53
C GLU A 440 -10.19 -13.77 -5.23
N LEU A 441 -9.99 -14.27 -6.44
CA LEU A 441 -8.82 -13.95 -7.27
C LEU A 441 -8.74 -12.45 -7.59
N ALA A 442 -9.88 -11.82 -7.91
CA ALA A 442 -9.93 -10.37 -8.11
C ALA A 442 -9.70 -9.60 -6.80
N ALA A 443 -10.18 -10.11 -5.66
CA ALA A 443 -10.01 -9.46 -4.36
C ALA A 443 -8.61 -9.66 -3.74
N ALA A 444 -7.85 -10.65 -4.21
CA ALA A 444 -6.49 -10.90 -3.74
C ALA A 444 -5.55 -9.76 -4.16
N PRO A 445 -4.98 -9.02 -3.20
CA PRO A 445 -4.28 -7.78 -3.50
C PRO A 445 -2.80 -8.01 -3.89
N SER A 446 -2.23 -9.17 -3.58
CA SER A 446 -0.82 -9.47 -3.82
C SER A 446 -0.65 -10.59 -4.83
N LEU A 447 0.35 -10.43 -5.70
CA LEU A 447 0.79 -11.48 -6.62
C LEU A 447 2.20 -11.93 -6.23
N TYR A 448 2.40 -13.24 -6.21
CA TYR A 448 3.71 -13.84 -6.08
C TYR A 448 4.00 -14.66 -7.33
N ALA A 449 5.28 -14.71 -7.70
CA ALA A 449 5.77 -15.67 -8.65
C ALA A 449 7.17 -16.15 -8.29
N ILE A 450 7.47 -17.37 -8.75
CA ILE A 450 8.80 -17.93 -8.75
C ILE A 450 9.17 -18.33 -10.18
N ALA A 451 10.42 -18.14 -10.57
CA ALA A 451 10.92 -18.50 -11.88
C ALA A 451 12.35 -19.08 -11.83
N SER A 452 12.69 -19.92 -12.80
CA SER A 452 14.01 -20.55 -12.91
C SER A 452 14.29 -21.07 -14.33
N ALA A 453 15.56 -21.31 -14.62
CA ALA A 453 16.00 -22.02 -15.81
C ALA A 453 15.73 -23.54 -15.73
N GLN A 454 15.66 -24.08 -14.51
CA GLN A 454 15.40 -25.51 -14.23
C GLN A 454 13.97 -25.72 -13.72
N PRO A 455 13.46 -26.97 -13.71
CA PRO A 455 12.17 -27.27 -13.12
C PRO A 455 12.07 -26.74 -11.68
N LEU A 456 10.94 -26.10 -11.37
CA LEU A 456 10.74 -25.47 -10.07
C LEU A 456 10.64 -26.52 -8.95
N PRO A 457 11.16 -26.21 -7.75
CA PRO A 457 10.93 -27.06 -6.58
C PRO A 457 9.44 -27.10 -6.23
N ALA A 458 9.02 -28.14 -5.53
CA ALA A 458 7.67 -28.23 -5.03
C ALA A 458 7.42 -27.12 -3.98
N LEU A 459 6.56 -26.15 -4.32
CA LEU A 459 6.11 -25.12 -3.37
C LEU A 459 5.12 -25.68 -2.35
N HIS A 460 4.38 -26.74 -2.75
CA HIS A 460 3.30 -27.32 -1.97
C HIS A 460 3.74 -27.65 -0.52
N PRO A 461 4.84 -28.36 -0.23
CA PRO A 461 5.23 -28.67 1.14
C PRO A 461 5.53 -27.46 2.04
N LEU A 462 5.92 -26.32 1.46
CA LEU A 462 6.21 -25.09 2.20
C LEU A 462 4.94 -24.26 2.44
N LEU A 463 3.98 -24.34 1.52
CA LEU A 463 2.78 -23.51 1.52
C LEU A 463 1.55 -24.25 2.06
N THR A 464 1.60 -25.57 2.20
CA THR A 464 0.40 -26.40 2.40
C THR A 464 0.35 -27.09 3.74
N THR A 465 -0.87 -27.54 4.02
CA THR A 465 -1.38 -28.13 5.24
C THR A 465 -1.08 -29.61 5.38
N GLN A 466 -0.01 -30.16 4.78
CA GLN A 466 0.25 -31.58 5.00
C GLN A 466 0.29 -31.79 6.51
N PRO A 467 -0.68 -32.51 7.09
CA PRO A 467 -0.61 -32.79 8.51
C PRO A 467 0.71 -33.51 8.67
N ILE A 468 1.42 -33.22 9.76
CA ILE A 468 2.43 -34.13 10.27
C ILE A 468 1.67 -35.45 10.48
N ARG A 469 1.60 -36.29 9.43
CA ARG A 469 0.70 -37.44 9.33
C ARG A 469 1.02 -38.32 10.51
N TRP A 470 0.09 -38.42 11.48
CA TRP A 470 0.09 -39.34 12.61
C TRP A 470 1.39 -40.13 12.73
N LEU A 471 2.45 -39.45 13.16
CA LEU A 471 3.78 -40.03 13.16
C LEU A 471 3.83 -41.02 14.32
N ARG A 472 3.96 -42.31 14.00
CA ARG A 472 3.98 -43.41 14.99
C ARG A 472 5.08 -43.15 16.03
N SER A 473 4.74 -43.44 17.28
CA SER A 473 5.34 -42.88 18.49
C SER A 473 6.84 -43.08 18.72
N GLN A 474 7.45 -44.13 18.17
CA GLN A 474 8.84 -44.47 18.50
C GLN A 474 9.88 -43.65 17.72
N GLN A 475 9.53 -43.02 16.59
CA GLN A 475 10.50 -42.34 15.72
C GLN A 475 10.66 -40.82 15.99
N LEU A 476 9.86 -40.24 16.88
CA LEU A 476 9.77 -38.79 17.10
C LEU A 476 10.54 -38.27 18.32
N ARG A 477 10.76 -39.11 19.34
CA ARG A 477 11.65 -38.74 20.46
C ARG A 477 13.02 -38.45 19.85
N GLN A 478 13.61 -37.28 20.16
CA GLN A 478 14.91 -36.81 19.67
C GLN A 478 14.95 -36.16 18.27
N ARG A 479 13.83 -35.98 17.56
CA ARG A 479 13.82 -35.23 16.29
C ARG A 479 13.79 -33.71 16.43
N PHE A 480 13.34 -33.22 17.59
CA PHE A 480 13.29 -31.78 17.86
C PHE A 480 13.93 -31.53 19.22
N THR A 481 14.72 -30.47 19.32
CA THR A 481 15.22 -29.98 20.62
C THR A 481 14.84 -28.52 20.79
N LEU A 482 14.44 -28.16 22.00
CA LEU A 482 13.99 -26.82 22.36
C LEU A 482 14.80 -26.34 23.57
N GLU A 483 15.36 -25.15 23.47
CA GLU A 483 16.14 -24.50 24.52
C GLU A 483 15.59 -23.09 24.77
N ILE A 484 15.44 -22.68 26.03
CA ILE A 484 15.21 -21.27 26.38
C ILE A 484 16.59 -20.62 26.49
N VAL A 485 16.92 -19.76 25.54
CA VAL A 485 18.22 -19.07 25.44
C VAL A 485 18.26 -17.89 26.40
N HIS A 486 17.16 -17.15 26.50
CA HIS A 486 17.03 -16.01 27.40
C HIS A 486 15.60 -15.90 27.91
N ALA A 487 15.45 -15.67 29.21
CA ALA A 487 14.19 -15.31 29.85
C ALA A 487 14.49 -14.44 31.09
N PRO A 488 13.64 -13.46 31.41
CA PRO A 488 13.80 -12.67 32.63
C PRO A 488 13.60 -13.54 33.88
N ASP A 489 14.29 -13.19 34.95
CA ASP A 489 14.11 -13.85 36.25
C ASP A 489 12.87 -13.33 36.99
N THR A 490 12.51 -12.06 36.77
CA THR A 490 11.35 -11.42 37.38
C THR A 490 10.54 -10.62 36.37
N VAL A 491 9.21 -10.67 36.48
CA VAL A 491 8.29 -9.89 35.63
C VAL A 491 7.10 -9.37 36.45
N PRO A 492 6.55 -8.19 36.13
CA PRO A 492 5.33 -7.71 36.78
C PRO A 492 4.10 -8.54 36.37
N ALA A 493 3.16 -8.70 37.30
CA ALA A 493 1.90 -9.38 37.05
C ALA A 493 1.12 -8.78 35.88
N ALA A 494 0.45 -9.64 35.12
CA ALA A 494 -0.36 -9.31 33.93
C ALA A 494 0.36 -8.55 32.79
N GLN A 495 1.68 -8.38 32.85
CA GLN A 495 2.44 -7.71 31.80
C GLN A 495 2.91 -8.69 30.73
N PRO A 496 2.85 -8.33 29.44
CA PRO A 496 3.51 -9.09 28.39
C PRO A 496 5.03 -8.87 28.44
N PHE A 497 5.78 -9.93 28.17
CA PHE A 497 7.22 -9.90 27.98
C PHE A 497 7.61 -10.90 26.89
N GLU A 498 8.88 -10.94 26.53
CA GLU A 498 9.39 -11.87 25.54
C GLU A 498 10.54 -12.71 26.10
N ILE A 499 10.63 -13.93 25.57
CA ILE A 499 11.75 -14.83 25.80
C ILE A 499 12.39 -15.18 24.46
N GLN A 500 13.67 -15.56 24.51
CA GLN A 500 14.37 -16.09 23.36
C GLN A 500 14.46 -17.61 23.47
N VAL A 501 14.06 -18.31 22.42
CA VAL A 501 14.09 -19.78 22.36
C VAL A 501 14.78 -20.26 21.09
N ARG A 502 15.47 -21.40 21.18
CA ARG A 502 16.10 -22.06 20.06
C ARG A 502 15.39 -23.38 19.78
N LEU A 503 15.01 -23.58 18.51
CA LEU A 503 14.45 -24.83 18.02
C LEU A 503 15.41 -25.46 17.02
N THR A 504 15.77 -26.71 17.28
CA THR A 504 16.59 -27.53 16.39
C THR A 504 15.71 -28.62 15.79
N ASN A 505 15.70 -28.75 14.47
CA ASN A 505 14.84 -29.67 13.73
C ASN A 505 15.67 -30.74 13.01
N HIS A 506 15.81 -31.90 13.63
CA HIS A 506 16.44 -33.10 13.06
C HIS A 506 15.44 -33.99 12.28
N SER A 507 14.24 -33.48 12.01
CA SER A 507 13.24 -34.19 11.19
C SER A 507 13.44 -33.91 9.70
N GLN A 508 12.68 -34.60 8.86
CA GLN A 508 12.61 -34.34 7.41
C GLN A 508 11.49 -33.36 7.03
N GLN A 509 10.82 -32.77 8.01
CA GLN A 509 9.68 -31.88 7.80
C GLN A 509 10.06 -30.44 8.12
N ILE A 510 9.49 -29.51 7.35
CA ILE A 510 9.56 -28.08 7.64
C ILE A 510 8.43 -27.74 8.60
N LEU A 511 8.73 -27.01 9.68
CA LEU A 511 7.70 -26.48 10.59
C LEU A 511 7.50 -24.99 10.32
N HIS A 512 6.26 -24.54 10.20
CA HIS A 512 5.93 -23.15 9.92
C HIS A 512 4.54 -22.75 10.44
N SER A 513 4.32 -21.44 10.59
CA SER A 513 3.01 -20.87 10.98
C SER A 513 2.08 -20.52 9.82
N LEU A 514 2.35 -21.06 8.63
CA LEU A 514 1.55 -20.82 7.42
C LEU A 514 0.61 -22.00 7.11
N GLY A 515 -0.47 -21.74 6.38
CA GLY A 515 -1.49 -22.74 6.00
C GLY A 515 -2.60 -22.95 7.06
N ALA A 516 -3.50 -23.90 6.83
CA ALA A 516 -4.69 -24.18 7.65
C ALA A 516 -4.43 -24.87 9.01
N TYR A 517 -3.28 -25.54 9.20
CA TYR A 517 -2.88 -26.16 10.48
C TYR A 517 -1.51 -25.62 10.93
N PRO A 518 -1.41 -24.29 11.16
CA PRO A 518 -0.13 -23.66 11.44
C PRO A 518 0.48 -24.20 12.74
N ILE A 519 1.80 -24.25 12.77
CA ILE A 519 2.56 -24.55 13.97
C ILE A 519 3.01 -23.25 14.58
N ASN A 520 2.64 -23.00 15.83
CA ASN A 520 2.97 -21.79 16.57
C ASN A 520 3.71 -22.14 17.86
N TRP A 521 4.50 -21.20 18.36
CA TRP A 521 4.94 -21.20 19.73
C TRP A 521 3.75 -20.96 20.65
N SER A 522 3.76 -21.63 21.80
CA SER A 522 2.81 -21.40 22.89
C SER A 522 3.45 -21.78 24.21
N TYR A 523 2.79 -21.40 25.30
CA TYR A 523 3.27 -21.68 26.64
C TYR A 523 2.15 -22.09 27.60
N ARG A 524 2.55 -22.56 28.78
CA ARG A 524 1.72 -22.76 29.96
C ARG A 524 2.41 -22.17 31.17
N TRP A 525 1.62 -21.68 32.12
CA TRP A 525 2.11 -21.38 33.45
C TRP A 525 1.65 -22.48 34.40
N VAL A 526 2.59 -23.03 35.16
CA VAL A 526 2.30 -23.96 36.24
C VAL A 526 2.82 -23.40 37.56
N ASP A 527 2.19 -23.78 38.66
CA ASP A 527 2.73 -23.51 39.99
C ASP A 527 3.88 -24.47 40.33
N ARG A 528 4.40 -24.38 41.57
CA ARG A 528 5.47 -25.27 42.06
C ARG A 528 5.04 -26.72 42.25
N GLN A 529 3.74 -26.99 42.36
CA GLN A 529 3.17 -28.33 42.50
C GLN A 529 2.94 -28.97 41.12
N GLY A 530 3.00 -28.16 40.05
CA GLY A 530 2.83 -28.58 38.66
C GLY A 530 1.42 -28.33 38.12
N ASP A 531 0.55 -27.72 38.92
CA ASP A 531 -0.83 -27.43 38.53
C ASP A 531 -0.88 -26.24 37.57
N ALA A 532 -1.67 -26.39 36.51
CA ALA A 532 -1.76 -25.39 35.46
C ALA A 532 -2.54 -24.16 35.93
N ILE A 533 -1.87 -23.02 35.99
CA ILE A 533 -2.46 -21.70 36.22
C ILE A 533 -2.98 -21.13 34.91
N ILE A 534 -2.17 -21.25 33.85
CA ILE A 534 -2.57 -20.93 32.48
C ILE A 534 -2.31 -22.17 31.63
N ALA A 535 -3.40 -22.84 31.24
CA ALA A 535 -3.34 -24.09 30.49
C ALA A 535 -3.04 -23.92 28.99
N SER A 536 -3.29 -22.72 28.43
CA SER A 536 -3.00 -22.38 27.04
C SER A 536 -2.73 -20.88 26.92
N GLY A 537 -1.45 -20.51 26.87
CA GLY A 537 -1.03 -19.13 26.59
C GLY A 537 -1.23 -18.70 25.14
N ASP A 538 -0.93 -17.44 24.86
CA ASP A 538 -1.03 -16.84 23.53
C ASP A 538 -0.11 -17.52 22.51
N ARG A 539 -0.51 -17.44 21.23
CA ARG A 539 0.27 -17.98 20.12
C ARG A 539 1.27 -16.95 19.62
N THR A 540 2.53 -17.37 19.45
CA THR A 540 3.53 -16.62 18.69
C THR A 540 3.91 -17.37 17.41
N ARG A 541 4.03 -16.66 16.28
CA ARG A 541 4.39 -17.28 15.00
C ARG A 541 5.80 -17.91 15.08
N LEU A 542 5.92 -19.14 14.62
CA LEU A 542 7.18 -19.82 14.28
C LEU A 542 7.70 -19.25 12.96
N PHE A 543 8.38 -18.12 13.05
CA PHE A 543 9.03 -17.46 11.93
C PHE A 543 10.46 -17.06 12.31
N PRO A 544 11.47 -17.37 11.48
CA PRO A 544 11.40 -18.05 10.18
C PRO A 544 11.00 -19.54 10.28
N PRO A 545 10.55 -20.18 9.19
CA PRO A 545 10.27 -21.61 9.18
C PRO A 545 11.45 -22.44 9.71
N SER A 546 11.15 -23.42 10.56
CA SER A 546 12.17 -24.35 11.07
C SER A 546 12.44 -25.44 10.03
N LEU A 547 13.57 -25.37 9.33
CA LEU A 547 13.94 -26.34 8.30
C LEU A 547 14.69 -27.55 8.91
N PRO A 548 14.59 -28.73 8.27
CA PRO A 548 15.45 -29.88 8.55
C PRO A 548 16.94 -29.52 8.61
N ILE A 549 17.66 -30.19 9.52
CA ILE A 549 19.13 -30.19 9.57
C ILE A 549 19.64 -31.42 8.80
N ASP A 550 20.66 -31.21 7.97
CA ASP A 550 21.28 -32.27 7.19
C ASP A 550 22.00 -33.27 8.12
N PRO A 551 21.68 -34.57 8.10
CA PRO A 551 22.28 -35.58 8.99
C PRO A 551 23.82 -35.72 8.87
N GLY A 552 24.46 -35.09 7.87
CA GLY A 552 25.91 -35.04 7.74
C GLY A 552 26.63 -34.02 8.66
N SER A 553 25.92 -33.12 9.34
CA SER A 553 26.53 -32.16 10.26
C SER A 553 26.67 -32.75 11.68
N ASN A 554 27.71 -33.57 11.89
CA ASN A 554 28.11 -33.99 13.25
C ASN A 554 28.59 -32.76 14.03
N THR A 555 27.75 -32.20 14.90
CA THR A 555 28.12 -31.13 15.83
C THR A 555 28.12 -31.65 17.26
N THR A 556 29.26 -32.17 17.70
CA THR A 556 29.69 -32.06 19.09
C THR A 556 30.60 -30.84 19.19
N ALA A 557 30.16 -29.82 19.96
CA ALA A 557 30.86 -28.61 20.43
C ALA A 557 31.89 -27.91 19.50
N PRO A 558 31.79 -26.58 19.28
CA PRO A 558 32.69 -25.87 18.37
C PRO A 558 34.11 -25.78 18.96
N THR A 559 35.07 -26.47 18.35
CA THR A 559 36.49 -26.12 18.47
C THR A 559 36.85 -25.12 17.37
N ALA A 560 37.55 -24.06 17.77
CA ALA A 560 38.01 -23.00 16.89
C ALA A 560 38.91 -23.58 15.79
N THR A 561 38.82 -23.01 14.58
CA THR A 561 39.63 -23.29 13.38
C THR A 561 39.12 -24.41 12.45
N THR A 562 37.98 -24.19 11.76
CA THR A 562 37.81 -24.39 10.30
C THR A 562 36.36 -24.06 9.87
N SER A 563 36.22 -23.50 8.67
CA SER A 563 35.05 -22.80 8.11
C SER A 563 33.85 -23.69 7.71
N LYS A 564 33.47 -24.67 8.53
CA LYS A 564 32.14 -25.32 8.43
C LYS A 564 31.25 -24.75 9.53
N ARG A 565 30.80 -23.50 9.33
CA ARG A 565 29.87 -22.83 10.25
C ARG A 565 28.57 -23.62 10.30
N SER A 566 28.39 -24.39 11.37
CA SER A 566 27.11 -25.01 11.71
C SER A 566 26.07 -23.90 11.87
N ARG A 567 24.90 -24.13 11.29
CA ARG A 567 23.68 -23.33 11.38
C ARG A 567 23.34 -23.02 12.84
N ALA A 568 23.80 -21.88 13.35
CA ALA A 568 23.20 -21.30 14.54
C ALA A 568 21.93 -20.58 14.06
N THR A 569 20.78 -21.25 14.09
CA THR A 569 19.49 -20.57 13.90
C THR A 569 19.39 -19.46 14.94
N ALA A 570 19.21 -18.22 14.48
CA ALA A 570 18.94 -17.10 15.35
C ALA A 570 17.78 -17.45 16.30
N PRO A 571 17.84 -17.08 17.59
CA PRO A 571 16.76 -17.39 18.53
C PRO A 571 15.43 -16.79 18.08
N TYR A 572 14.36 -17.56 18.24
CA TYR A 572 12.98 -17.09 18.09
C TYR A 572 12.61 -16.23 19.29
N HIS A 573 11.86 -15.16 19.05
CA HIS A 573 11.27 -14.35 20.11
C HIS A 573 9.83 -14.83 20.34
N VAL A 574 9.51 -15.26 21.56
CA VAL A 574 8.19 -15.76 21.94
C VAL A 574 7.56 -14.80 22.93
N ARG A 575 6.38 -14.30 22.60
CA ARG A 575 5.60 -13.42 23.47
C ARG A 575 4.89 -14.25 24.53
N ILE A 576 5.05 -13.81 25.78
CA ILE A 576 4.47 -14.43 26.98
C ILE A 576 3.70 -13.35 27.75
N VAL A 577 2.57 -13.72 28.33
CA VAL A 577 1.82 -12.89 29.29
C VAL A 577 1.99 -13.50 30.68
N ALA A 578 2.42 -12.69 31.65
CA ALA A 578 2.57 -13.09 33.04
C ALA A 578 1.21 -13.35 33.71
N PRO A 579 1.12 -14.25 34.70
CA PRO A 579 -0.08 -14.42 35.53
C PRO A 579 -0.50 -13.13 36.25
N ASP A 580 -1.78 -13.03 36.60
CA ASP A 580 -2.34 -11.85 37.30
C ASP A 580 -1.93 -11.78 38.77
N GLN A 581 -1.64 -12.93 39.38
CA GLN A 581 -1.25 -13.02 40.78
C GLN A 581 0.27 -13.04 40.93
N HIS A 582 0.77 -12.33 41.93
CA HIS A 582 2.18 -12.36 42.29
C HIS A 582 2.53 -13.70 42.95
N GLY A 583 3.75 -14.17 42.72
CA GLY A 583 4.18 -15.47 43.22
C GLY A 583 5.27 -16.11 42.36
N GLU A 584 5.56 -17.36 42.68
CA GLU A 584 6.61 -18.15 42.03
C GLU A 584 5.98 -19.18 41.11
N TYR A 585 6.20 -19.04 39.80
CA TYR A 585 5.60 -19.91 38.80
C TYR A 585 6.65 -20.44 37.84
N CYS A 586 6.36 -21.55 37.18
CA CYS A 586 7.20 -22.11 36.15
C CYS A 586 6.52 -22.01 34.78
N LEU A 587 7.20 -21.32 33.87
CA LEU A 587 6.83 -21.16 32.48
C LEU A 587 7.26 -22.42 31.71
N GLN A 588 6.31 -23.09 31.07
CA GLN A 588 6.56 -24.22 30.17
C GLN A 588 6.31 -23.78 28.73
N VAL A 589 7.34 -23.81 27.89
CA VAL A 589 7.30 -23.37 26.49
C VAL A 589 7.31 -24.58 25.56
N THR A 590 6.48 -24.55 24.52
CA THR A 590 6.34 -25.63 23.54
C THR A 590 5.78 -25.11 22.21
N LEU A 591 5.48 -26.03 21.28
CA LEU A 591 4.82 -25.77 20.01
C LEU A 591 3.41 -26.37 20.01
N VAL A 592 2.50 -25.73 19.27
CA VAL A 592 1.13 -26.19 19.01
C VAL A 592 0.91 -26.22 17.52
N GLN A 593 0.49 -27.38 17.01
CA GLN A 593 -0.13 -27.45 15.70
C GLN A 593 -1.63 -27.26 15.87
N GLU A 594 -2.14 -26.14 15.37
CA GLU A 594 -3.54 -25.78 15.54
C GLU A 594 -4.47 -26.86 15.01
N GLN A 595 -5.55 -27.12 15.74
CA GLN A 595 -6.57 -28.16 15.47
C GLN A 595 -6.04 -29.61 15.49
N ILE A 596 -4.75 -29.84 15.75
CA ILE A 596 -4.16 -31.17 15.74
C ILE A 596 -3.63 -31.57 17.11
N ARG A 597 -2.59 -30.88 17.62
CA ARG A 597 -1.93 -31.30 18.88
C ARG A 597 -0.96 -30.26 19.46
N TRP A 598 -0.69 -30.44 20.75
CA TRP A 598 0.47 -29.88 21.43
C TRP A 598 1.69 -30.81 21.28
N PHE A 599 2.89 -30.23 21.16
CA PHE A 599 4.14 -30.96 20.99
C PHE A 599 4.71 -31.44 22.32
N ASP A 600 4.25 -30.89 23.45
CA ASP A 600 4.63 -31.33 24.79
C ASP A 600 4.00 -32.68 25.19
N GLN A 601 2.98 -33.14 24.46
CA GLN A 601 2.32 -34.42 24.71
C GLN A 601 3.06 -35.58 24.05
N PRO A 602 2.95 -36.80 24.60
CA PRO A 602 3.42 -38.01 23.93
C PRO A 602 2.84 -38.13 22.51
N PRO A 603 3.64 -38.55 21.52
CA PRO A 603 4.97 -39.15 21.66
C PRO A 603 6.15 -38.17 21.53
N ILE A 604 5.90 -36.87 21.28
CA ILE A 604 6.96 -35.88 21.03
C ILE A 604 7.59 -35.45 22.36
N GLY A 605 6.79 -34.98 23.32
CA GLY A 605 7.28 -34.57 24.64
C GLY A 605 8.18 -33.32 24.62
N LEU A 606 8.07 -32.46 23.60
CA LEU A 606 8.91 -31.28 23.43
C LEU A 606 8.41 -30.14 24.30
N LYS A 607 9.11 -29.85 25.39
CA LYS A 607 8.90 -28.67 26.21
C LYS A 607 10.18 -28.26 26.92
N GLN A 608 10.28 -26.99 27.27
CA GLN A 608 11.30 -26.49 28.21
C GLN A 608 10.63 -25.70 29.32
N THR A 609 11.13 -25.84 30.53
CA THR A 609 10.60 -25.19 31.72
C THR A 609 11.61 -24.18 32.29
N ARG A 610 11.15 -22.99 32.65
CA ARG A 610 11.92 -21.98 33.39
C ARG A 610 11.04 -21.37 34.48
N CYS A 611 11.52 -21.34 35.72
CA CYS A 611 10.79 -20.69 36.81
C CYS A 611 11.14 -19.19 36.87
N ILE A 612 10.11 -18.38 37.06
CA ILE A 612 10.14 -16.90 36.97
C ILE A 612 9.30 -16.37 38.14
N SER A 613 9.82 -15.34 38.83
CA SER A 613 9.10 -14.67 39.90
C SER A 613 8.18 -13.59 39.34
N ILE A 614 6.90 -13.63 39.71
CA ILE A 614 5.90 -12.63 39.32
C ILE A 614 5.76 -11.63 40.45
N THR A 615 6.09 -10.37 40.19
CA THR A 615 6.01 -9.30 41.18
C THR A 615 4.66 -8.59 41.12
N ALA A 616 4.20 -8.05 42.25
CA ALA A 616 3.02 -7.19 42.27
C ALA A 616 3.19 -6.02 41.29
N ASN A 617 2.11 -5.66 40.60
CA ASN A 617 2.11 -4.49 39.72
C ASN A 617 2.22 -3.24 40.62
N ASN A 618 3.36 -2.57 40.60
CA ASN A 618 3.49 -1.26 41.24
C ASN A 618 2.75 -0.24 40.36
N SER A 619 1.42 -0.23 40.43
CA SER A 619 0.63 0.88 39.90
C SER A 619 1.01 2.15 40.67
N ARG A 620 1.81 3.01 40.03
CA ARG A 620 1.89 4.44 40.35
C ARG A 620 0.82 5.19 39.58
#